data_AF-A0A6B3GQK9-F1
#
_entry.id   AF-A0A6B3GQK9-F1
#
_cell.length_a   1.000
_cell.length_b   1.000
_cell.length_c   1.000
_cell.angle_alpha   90.00
_cell.angle_beta   90.00
_cell.angle_gamma   90.00
#
_symmetry.space_group_name_H-M   'P 1'
#
loop_
_entity.id
_entity.type
_entity.pdbx_description
1 polymer ?
#
loop_
_entity_poly.entity_id
_entity_poly.type
_entity_poly.pdbx_seq_one_letter_code
_entity_poly.pdbx_strand_id
1 'polypeptide(L)' 'MPGITREEVAHLARLARLELKGEELDHFAGQLDDIIGAVARVSEVADQDVPPTSHPL' A
#
# COMPACT_ATOMS: atom_id res chain seq x y z
N MET A 1 10.14 3.27 -8.31
CA MET A 1 9.53 1.98 -7.96
C MET A 1 8.46 1.71 -9.00
N PRO A 2 8.30 0.48 -9.51
CA PRO A 2 7.15 0.18 -10.35
C PRO A 2 5.89 0.40 -9.51
N GLY A 3 4.95 1.18 -10.03
CA GLY A 3 3.69 1.46 -9.36
C GLY A 3 2.84 0.20 -9.24
N ILE A 4 1.87 0.21 -8.31
CA ILE A 4 0.99 -0.93 -8.09
C ILE A 4 0.09 -1.19 -9.30
N THR A 5 0.01 -2.45 -9.76
CA THR A 5 -0.82 -2.81 -10.92
C THR A 5 -2.24 -3.19 -10.52
N ARG A 6 -3.15 -3.16 -11.50
CA ARG A 6 -4.53 -3.62 -11.33
C ARG A 6 -4.63 -5.06 -10.78
N GLU A 7 -3.76 -5.95 -11.23
CA GLU A 7 -3.71 -7.34 -10.77
C GLU A 7 -3.28 -7.43 -9.30
N GLU A 8 -2.37 -6.57 -8.86
CA GLU A 8 -1.92 -6.47 -7.47
C GLU A 8 -3.04 -5.92 -6.58
N VAL A 9 -3.80 -4.92 -7.04
CA VAL A 9 -4.99 -4.43 -6.33
C VAL A 9 -6.04 -5.54 -6.21
N ALA A 10 -6.31 -6.28 -7.28
CA ALA A 10 -7.23 -7.41 -7.24
C ALA A 10 -6.74 -8.51 -6.29
N HIS A 11 -5.43 -8.74 -6.21
CA HIS A 11 -4.85 -9.68 -5.26
C HIS A 11 -5.02 -9.22 -3.81
N LEU A 12 -4.74 -7.94 -3.53
CA LEU A 12 -4.90 -7.32 -2.21
C LEU A 12 -6.36 -7.35 -1.76
N ALA A 13 -7.31 -7.05 -2.65
CA ALA A 13 -8.74 -7.14 -2.37
C ALA A 13 -9.17 -8.56 -1.95
N ARG A 14 -8.64 -9.60 -2.62
CA ARG A 14 -8.88 -11.00 -2.22
C ARG A 14 -8.34 -11.31 -0.83
N LEU A 15 -7.13 -10.85 -0.50
CA LEU A 15 -6.52 -11.03 0.83
C LEU A 15 -7.35 -10.32 1.92
N ALA A 16 -7.85 -9.13 1.61
CA ALA A 16 -8.70 -8.33 2.50
C ALA A 16 -10.16 -8.77 2.54
N ARG A 17 -10.55 -9.78 1.74
CA ARG A 17 -11.94 -10.26 1.60
C ARG A 17 -12.91 -9.17 1.14
N LEU A 18 -12.44 -8.29 0.26
CA LEU A 18 -13.25 -7.24 -0.37
C LEU A 18 -13.64 -7.68 -1.78
N GLU A 19 -14.92 -7.55 -2.09
CA GLU A 19 -15.42 -7.70 -3.46
C GLU A 19 -15.38 -6.32 -4.13
N LEU A 20 -14.63 -6.21 -5.23
CA LEU A 20 -14.47 -4.98 -6.00
C LEU A 20 -14.89 -5.22 -7.45
N LYS A 21 -15.59 -4.25 -8.01
CA LYS A 21 -15.94 -4.21 -9.44
C LYS A 21 -14.71 -3.85 -10.26
N GLY A 22 -14.77 -4.17 -11.56
CA GLY A 22 -13.68 -3.90 -12.49
C GLY A 22 -13.25 -2.44 -12.55
N GLU A 23 -14.21 -1.51 -12.49
CA GLU A 23 -14.00 -0.06 -12.48
C GLU A 23 -13.37 0.45 -11.17
N GLU A 24 -13.68 -0.20 -10.05
CA GLU A 24 -13.12 0.13 -8.74
C GLU A 24 -11.64 -0.28 -8.66
N LEU A 25 -11.26 -1.37 -9.33
CA LEU A 25 -9.86 -1.81 -9.38
C LEU A 25 -8.94 -0.77 -10.04
N ASP A 26 -9.39 -0.18 -11.16
CA ASP A 26 -8.60 0.82 -11.88
C ASP A 26 -8.51 2.12 -11.08
N HIS A 27 -9.61 2.51 -10.42
CA HIS A 27 -9.64 3.65 -9.53
C HIS A 27 -8.69 3.49 -8.34
N PHE A 28 -8.75 2.33 -7.66
CA PHE A 28 -7.92 2.07 -6.49
C PHE A 28 -6.45 1.86 -6.83
N ALA A 29 -6.12 1.36 -8.02
CA ALA A 29 -4.73 1.27 -8.46
C ALA A 29 -4.05 2.65 -8.46
N GLY A 30 -4.71 3.69 -9.00
CA GLY A 30 -4.18 5.05 -8.97
C GLY A 30 -4.02 5.60 -7.55
N GLN A 31 -5.04 5.43 -6.70
CA GLN A 31 -4.98 5.92 -5.32
C GLN A 31 -3.92 5.20 -4.48
N LEU A 32 -3.74 3.89 -4.67
CA LEU A 32 -2.73 3.12 -3.95
C LEU A 32 -1.32 3.49 -4.41
N ASP A 33 -1.12 3.83 -5.68
CA ASP A 33 0.17 4.33 -6.18
C ASP A 33 0.56 5.65 -5.49
N ASP A 34 -0.38 6.59 -5.36
CA ASP A 34 -0.18 7.85 -4.64
C ASP A 34 0.17 7.62 -3.16
N ILE A 35 -0.53 6.71 -2.48
CA ILE A 35 -0.28 6.37 -1.08
C ILE A 35 1.11 5.74 -0.91
N ILE A 36 1.48 4.78 -1.76
CA ILE A 36 2.80 4.14 -1.72
C ILE A 36 3.89 5.19 -1.94
N GLY A 37 3.69 6.11 -2.90
CA GLY A 37 4.59 7.25 -3.11
C GLY A 37 4.73 8.14 -1.87
N ALA A 38 3.63 8.42 -1.16
CA ALA A 38 3.68 9.19 0.08
C ALA A 38 4.41 8.45 1.21
N VAL A 39 4.22 7.13 1.34
CA VAL A 39 4.86 6.27 2.35
C VAL A 39 6.35 6.09 2.09
N ALA A 40 6.81 6.16 0.84
CA ALA A 40 8.24 6.08 0.51
C ALA A 40 9.09 7.13 1.25
N ARG A 41 8.51 8.29 1.59
CA ARG A 41 9.19 9.31 2.41
C ARG A 41 9.50 8.83 3.83
N VAL A 42 8.73 7.90 4.38
CA VAL A 42 9.01 7.32 5.70
C VAL A 42 10.28 6.47 5.67
N SER A 43 10.57 5.82 4.53
CA SER A 43 11.81 5.05 4.34
C SER A 43 13.07 5.92 4.32
N GLU A 44 12.95 7.25 4.17
CA GLU A 44 14.10 8.16 4.26
C GLU A 44 14.63 8.31 5.68
N VAL A 45 13.80 8.00 6.70
CA VAL A 45 14.12 8.18 8.12
C VAL A 45 14.06 6.88 8.93
N ALA A 46 13.43 5.83 8.38
CA ALA A 46 13.33 4.52 9.02
C ALA A 46 14.63 3.72 8.81
N ASP A 47 15.56 3.83 9.75
CA ASP A 47 16.85 3.10 9.77
C ASP A 47 16.82 1.86 10.68
N GLN A 48 17.78 0.95 10.52
CA GLN A 48 17.89 -0.30 11.31
C GLN A 48 18.07 -0.05 12.81
N ASP A 49 18.57 1.12 13.18
CA ASP A 49 18.79 1.52 14.57
C ASP A 49 17.51 2.00 15.27
N VAL A 50 16.39 2.12 14.54
CA VAL A 50 15.09 2.51 15.10
C VAL A 50 14.30 1.23 15.46
N PRO A 51 14.18 0.86 16.75
CA PRO A 51 13.43 -0.33 17.13
C PRO A 51 11.94 -0.15 16.85
N PRO A 52 11.24 -1.18 16.34
CA PRO A 52 9.81 -1.11 16.08
C PRO A 52 9.04 -1.01 17.41
N THR A 53 8.04 -0.13 17.46
CA THR A 53 7.16 0.05 18.62
C THR A 53 5.79 -0.55 18.33
N SER A 54 5.43 -1.65 19.02
CA SER A 54 4.13 -2.31 18.87
C SER A 54 3.10 -1.88 19.92
N HIS A 55 3.58 -1.45 21.09
CA HIS A 55 2.76 -0.98 22.20
C HIS A 55 3.32 0.38 22.66
N PRO A 56 2.46 1.42 22.80
CA PRO A 56 2.90 2.67 23.40
C PRO A 56 3.22 2.45 24.89
N LEU A 57 4.22 3.17 25.39
CA LEU A 57 4.65 3.16 26.79
C LEU A 57 3.66 3.90 27.69
#